data_AF-A0A2V8CT08-F1
#
_entry.id   AF-A0A2V8CT08-F1
#
_cell.length_a   1.000
_cell.length_b   1.000
_cell.length_c   1.000
_cell.angle_alpha   90.00
_cell.angle_beta   90.00
_cell.angle_gamma   90.00
#
_symmetry.space_group_name_H-M   'P 1'
#
loop_
_entity.id
_entity.type
_entity.pdbx_description
1 polymer ?
#
loop_
_entity_poly.entity_id
_entity_poly.type
_entity_poly.pdbx_seq_one_letter_code
_entity_poly.pdbx_strand_id
1 'polypeptide(L)' 'APEKLAQAVNLNSFPTTFFVGRDGRVRGVTAGFPGKASGKFHDEATADIIARIERMLAEPVRTSSAQ' A
#
# COMPACT_ATOMS: atom_id res chain seq x y z
N ALA A 1 5.96 -14.44 8.94
CA ALA A 1 5.53 -13.14 8.40
C ALA A 1 5.91 -11.94 9.28
N PRO A 2 5.65 -11.92 10.62
CA PRO A 2 5.95 -10.75 11.45
C PRO A 2 7.44 -10.36 11.47
N GLU A 3 8.34 -11.34 11.39
CA GLU A 3 9.80 -11.10 11.35
C GLU A 3 10.27 -10.25 10.15
N LYS A 4 9.52 -10.23 9.04
CA LYS A 4 9.90 -9.52 7.81
C LYS A 4 9.20 -8.17 7.64
N LEU A 5 8.05 -7.97 8.28
CA LEU A 5 7.28 -6.73 8.21
C LEU A 5 6.67 -6.42 9.58
N ALA A 6 7.46 -5.77 10.44
CA ALA A 6 7.02 -5.43 11.80
C ALA A 6 5.75 -4.54 11.82
N GLN A 7 5.52 -3.74 10.77
CA GLN A 7 4.31 -2.92 10.61
C GLN A 7 3.04 -3.74 10.30
N ALA A 8 3.13 -5.07 10.16
CA ALA A 8 2.00 -5.97 9.93
C ALA A 8 1.66 -6.86 11.14
N VAL A 9 2.14 -6.52 12.33
CA VAL A 9 1.73 -7.21 13.58
C VAL A 9 0.21 -7.12 13.74
N ASN A 10 -0.41 -8.25 14.10
CA ASN A 10 -1.87 -8.42 14.24
C ASN A 10 -2.69 -8.23 12.95
N LEU A 11 -2.08 -8.40 11.76
CA LEU A 11 -2.84 -8.45 10.51
C LEU A 11 -3.85 -9.61 10.52
N ASN A 12 -5.15 -9.28 10.44
CA ASN A 12 -6.25 -10.24 10.44
C ASN A 12 -7.24 -10.05 9.26
N SER A 13 -6.87 -9.27 8.24
CA SER A 13 -7.69 -8.98 7.06
C SER A 13 -7.09 -9.59 5.79
N PHE A 14 -7.93 -10.24 4.97
CA PHE A 14 -7.52 -10.88 3.72
C PHE A 14 -8.58 -10.70 2.62
N PRO A 15 -8.19 -10.33 1.38
CA PRO A 15 -6.85 -9.91 0.96
C PRO A 15 -6.48 -8.52 1.53
N THR A 16 -5.18 -8.24 1.70
CA THR A 16 -4.67 -6.92 2.14
C THR A 16 -3.51 -6.49 1.26
N THR A 17 -3.53 -5.23 0.80
CA THR A 17 -2.48 -4.60 0.00
C THR A 17 -1.70 -3.60 0.84
N PHE A 18 -0.38 -3.76 0.93
CA PHE A 18 0.52 -2.79 1.55
C PHE A 18 1.21 -1.94 0.49
N PHE A 19 1.28 -0.63 0.70
CA PHE A 19 2.07 0.30 -0.10
C PHE A 19 3.39 0.59 0.63
N VAL A 20 4.50 0.14 0.08
CA VAL A 20 5.83 0.29 0.71
C VAL A 20 6.63 1.38 -0.03
N GLY A 21 7.17 2.32 0.72
CA GLY A 21 8.01 3.40 0.19
C GLY A 21 9.43 2.93 -0.15
N ARG A 22 10.19 3.77 -0.85
CA ARG A 22 11.62 3.51 -1.16
C ARG A 22 12.50 3.41 0.09
N ASP A 23 12.01 3.93 1.22
CA ASP A 23 12.64 3.83 2.55
C ASP A 23 12.35 2.50 3.26
N GLY A 24 11.65 1.57 2.60
CA GLY A 24 11.28 0.26 3.14
C GLY A 24 10.15 0.29 4.16
N ARG A 25 9.51 1.45 4.38
CA ARG A 25 8.43 1.61 5.36
C ARG A 25 7.06 1.53 4.70
N VAL A 26 6.07 0.99 5.41
CA VAL A 26 4.67 1.01 4.97
C VAL A 26 4.16 2.45 5.00
N ARG A 27 3.66 2.91 3.86
CA ARG A 27 3.05 4.24 3.67
C ARG A 27 1.53 4.18 3.71
N GLY A 28 0.95 3.01 3.44
CA GLY A 28 -0.49 2.78 3.57
C GLY A 28 -0.88 1.32 3.37
N VAL A 29 -2.15 1.05 3.68
CA VAL A 29 -2.73 -0.30 3.68
C VAL A 29 -4.15 -0.21 3.15
N THR A 30 -4.56 -1.17 2.32
CA THR A 30 -5.96 -1.36 1.93
C THR A 30 -6.39 -2.78 2.28
N ALA A 31 -7.50 -2.90 3.00
CA ALA A 31 -8.16 -4.17 3.30
C ALA A 31 -9.23 -4.44 2.25
N GLY A 32 -9.12 -5.56 1.53
CA GLY A 32 -9.97 -5.88 0.40
C GLY A 32 -9.67 -5.05 -0.86
N PHE A 33 -10.34 -5.40 -1.96
CA PHE A 33 -10.31 -4.64 -3.20
C PHE A 33 -11.63 -4.87 -3.95
N PRO A 34 -12.33 -3.82 -4.41
CA PRO A 34 -13.54 -3.99 -5.21
C PRO A 34 -13.20 -4.68 -6.53
N GLY A 35 -13.69 -5.91 -6.73
CA GLY A 35 -13.52 -6.63 -7.99
C GLY A 35 -14.34 -6.00 -9.11
N LYS A 36 -14.04 -6.33 -10.37
CA LYS A 36 -14.68 -5.77 -11.58
C LYS A 36 -16.22 -5.75 -11.54
N ALA A 37 -16.85 -6.75 -10.92
CA ALA A 37 -18.31 -6.83 -10.78
C ALA A 37 -18.91 -5.69 -9.93
N SER A 38 -18.09 -4.95 -9.19
CA SER A 38 -18.51 -3.81 -8.35
C SER A 38 -18.71 -2.52 -9.17
N GLY A 39 -18.46 -2.54 -10.48
CA GLY A 39 -18.67 -1.41 -11.39
C GLY A 39 -17.89 -0.18 -10.96
N LYS A 40 -18.59 0.95 -10.75
CA LYS A 40 -18.00 2.24 -10.36
C LYS A 40 -17.02 2.14 -9.18
N PHE A 41 -17.29 1.31 -8.18
CA PHE A 41 -16.37 1.15 -7.03
C PHE A 41 -15.03 0.50 -7.41
N HIS A 42 -15.02 -0.35 -8.44
CA HIS A 42 -13.77 -0.90 -8.98
C HIS A 42 -12.97 0.18 -9.70
N ASP A 43 -13.63 1.04 -10.47
CA ASP A 43 -12.98 2.12 -11.22
C ASP A 43 -12.39 3.16 -10.26
N GLU A 44 -13.13 3.56 -9.23
CA GLU A 44 -12.67 4.47 -8.18
C GLU A 44 -11.49 3.88 -7.40
N ALA A 45 -11.60 2.63 -6.95
CA ALA A 45 -10.50 1.98 -6.23
C ALA A 45 -9.23 1.85 -7.10
N THR A 46 -9.39 1.58 -8.40
CA THR A 46 -8.27 1.52 -9.34
C THR A 46 -7.61 2.89 -9.51
N ALA A 47 -8.41 3.94 -9.71
CA ALA A 47 -7.91 5.31 -9.83
C ALA A 47 -7.17 5.75 -8.56
N ASP A 48 -7.71 5.44 -7.38
CA ASP A 48 -7.09 5.76 -6.10
C ASP A 48 -5.75 5.06 -5.88
N ILE A 49 -5.66 3.78 -6.26
CA ILE A 49 -4.42 3.00 -6.19
C ILE A 49 -3.36 3.61 -7.13
N ILE A 50 -3.74 3.93 -8.36
CA ILE A 50 -2.84 4.54 -9.35
C ILE A 50 -2.34 5.88 -8.84
N ALA A 51 -3.24 6.79 -8.46
CA ALA A 51 -2.88 8.11 -7.95
C ALA A 51 -1.97 8.03 -6.72
N ARG A 52 -2.19 7.02 -5.86
CA ARG A 52 -1.32 6.77 -4.70
C ARG A 52 0.09 6.35 -5.12
N ILE A 53 0.21 5.43 -6.07
CA ILE A 53 1.51 4.97 -6.59
C ILE A 53 2.25 6.13 -7.26
N GLU A 54 1.56 6.91 -8.09
CA GLU A 54 2.14 8.09 -8.76
C GLU A 54 2.69 9.10 -7.76
N ARG A 55 1.92 9.43 -6.71
CA ARG A 55 2.41 10.29 -5.62
C ARG A 55 3.67 9.72 -4.97
N MET A 56 3.69 8.42 -4.66
CA MET A 56 4.85 7.77 -4.05
C MET A 56 6.07 7.73 -4.96
N LEU A 57 5.88 7.61 -6.28
CA LEU A 57 6.97 7.65 -7.26
C LEU A 57 7.55 9.06 -7.43
N ALA A 58 6.73 10.09 -7.26
CA ALA A 58 7.14 11.49 -7.31
C ALA A 58 7.86 11.97 -6.03
N GLU A 59 7.74 11.25 -4.91
CA GLU A 59 8.48 11.56 -3.69
C GLU A 59 10.00 11.45 -3.92
N PRO A 60 10.81 12.42 -3.44
CA PRO A 60 12.27 12.31 -3.49
C PRO A 60 12.76 11.06 -2.76
N VAL A 61 13.85 10.45 -3.24
CA VAL A 61 14.50 9.34 -2.54
C VAL A 61 15.06 9.86 -1.22
N ARG A 62 14.31 9.70 -0.13
CA ARG A 62 14.86 9.78 1.21
C ARG A 62 15.47 8.43 1.55
N THR A 63 16.76 8.29 1.31
CA THR A 63 17.51 7.15 1.83
C THR A 63 17.43 7.21 3.35
N SER A 64 16.83 6.22 3.98
CA SER A 64 16.89 6.07 5.43
C SER A 64 18.37 5.92 5.81
N SER A 65 18.95 6.89 6.51
CA SER A 65 20.23 6.66 7.19
C SER A 65 19.96 5.60 8.26
N ALA A 66 20.50 4.40 8.06
CA ALA A 66 20.66 3.47 9.16
C ALA A 66 21.65 4.12 10.14
N GLN A 67 21.17 4.40 11.34
CA GLN A 67 21.98 4.82 12.48
C GLN A 67 21.88 3.72 13.54
#